data_AF-A0A413IT89-F1
#
_entry.id   AF-A0A413IT89-F1
#
_cell.length_a   1.000
_cell.length_b   1.000
_cell.length_c   1.000
_cell.angle_alpha   90.00
_cell.angle_beta   90.00
_cell.angle_gamma   90.00
#
_symmetry.space_group_name_H-M   'P 1'
#
loop_
_entity.id
_entity.type
_entity.pdbx_description
1 polymer ?
#
loop_
_entity_poly.entity_id
_entity_poly.type
_entity_poly.pdbx_seq_one_letter_code
_entity_poly.pdbx_strand_id
1 'polypeptide(L)'
;MKKVVYILSCISLFLSCSDKDVYKAPETDLNLLKPYEDMEVVVPEGYASIVKLYDDTLAICSYSTTISIPTFRASKLGRASENSPITIENVKNENNYYQGVLNTWQVVAFEDSREGDYDYNDLIIHVNWSIRENNYTISVQPVALGSSKKIKLGFEKMDGNISSVNEVIVAEDCRKELFEGREGFINTFSGKGKVIINNGKYKYQKELAKQSNDLRCAVNWFIEVDGGTRLYAITNNPICLNQEGRPYGLIFTRIYDEYTYCNEKGERCGVDWFLYPQELVNISDIYDFDDYMKTGDISIFRTPKEGFYDAIGKGEPMGKEGLVYCPNSLYNVKL
;
A
#
# COMPACT_ATOMS: atom_id res chain seq x y z
N MET A 1 52.31 -32.00 38.24
CA MET A 1 51.59 -31.95 36.95
C MET A 1 50.12 -32.32 37.16
N LYS A 2 49.29 -31.43 37.71
CA LYS A 2 47.83 -31.65 37.86
C LYS A 2 47.02 -30.35 38.02
N LYS A 3 47.61 -29.19 37.71
CA LYS A 3 46.96 -27.87 37.92
C LYS A 3 47.00 -26.93 36.71
N VAL A 4 47.46 -27.39 35.53
CA VAL A 4 47.53 -26.54 34.31
C VAL A 4 46.52 -26.97 33.23
N VAL A 5 45.78 -28.07 33.44
CA VAL A 5 44.84 -28.59 32.43
C VAL A 5 43.41 -28.01 32.55
N TYR A 6 43.07 -27.35 33.66
CA TYR A 6 41.72 -26.82 33.88
C TYR A 6 41.48 -25.38 33.36
N ILE A 7 42.50 -24.70 32.86
CA ILE A 7 42.34 -23.33 32.32
C ILE A 7 42.13 -23.33 30.79
N LEU A 8 42.53 -24.38 30.07
CA LEU A 8 42.24 -24.50 28.63
C LEU A 8 40.83 -25.01 28.30
N SER A 9 40.12 -25.62 29.25
CA SER A 9 38.73 -26.06 29.07
C SER A 9 37.70 -24.95 29.28
N CYS A 10 38.09 -23.81 29.86
CA CYS A 10 37.19 -22.68 30.08
C CYS A 10 37.28 -21.60 28.98
N ILE A 11 38.34 -21.61 28.17
CA ILE A 11 38.47 -20.70 27.02
C ILE A 11 37.76 -21.27 25.77
N SER A 12 37.52 -22.58 25.70
CA SER A 12 36.77 -23.22 24.61
C SER A 12 35.24 -23.05 24.72
N LEU A 13 34.71 -22.56 25.83
CA LEU A 13 33.28 -22.24 25.99
C LEU A 13 32.94 -20.78 25.64
N PHE A 14 33.93 -19.88 25.53
CA PHE A 14 33.72 -18.49 25.12
C PHE A 14 33.96 -18.23 23.62
N LEU A 15 34.34 -19.26 22.86
CA LEU A 15 34.50 -19.19 21.39
C LEU A 15 33.43 -19.98 20.62
N SER A 16 32.41 -20.51 21.32
CA SER A 16 31.27 -21.21 20.72
C SER A 16 30.03 -20.32 20.53
N CYS A 17 30.03 -19.09 21.02
CA CYS A 17 29.07 -18.07 20.62
C CYS A 17 29.75 -17.14 19.59
N SER A 18 30.21 -17.72 18.48
CA SER A 18 30.13 -16.96 17.25
C SER A 18 28.66 -16.97 16.88
N ASP A 19 28.04 -15.80 16.93
CA ASP A 19 26.74 -15.54 16.33
C ASP A 19 26.78 -16.10 14.91
N LYS A 20 26.30 -17.33 14.75
CA LYS A 20 25.75 -17.73 13.49
C LYS A 20 24.49 -16.91 13.41
N ASP A 21 24.60 -15.74 12.79
CA ASP A 21 23.49 -15.16 12.05
C ASP A 21 23.06 -16.24 11.05
N VAL A 22 22.25 -17.19 11.52
CA VAL A 22 21.40 -18.03 10.68
C VAL A 22 20.17 -17.18 10.37
N TYR A 23 20.40 -15.94 9.92
CA TYR A 23 19.39 -15.22 9.18
C TYR A 23 19.28 -15.96 7.84
N LYS A 24 18.38 -16.94 7.81
CA LYS A 24 17.89 -17.44 6.53
C LYS A 24 17.09 -16.29 5.94
N ALA A 25 17.66 -15.64 4.93
CA ALA A 25 16.89 -14.71 4.13
C ALA A 25 15.60 -15.42 3.68
N PRO A 26 14.43 -14.80 3.86
CA PRO A 26 13.18 -15.36 3.38
C PRO A 26 13.29 -15.79 1.91
N GLU A 27 12.75 -16.95 1.55
CA GLU A 27 12.71 -17.41 0.14
C GLU A 27 11.77 -16.56 -0.74
N THR A 28 11.10 -15.57 -0.15
CA THR A 28 10.19 -14.65 -0.81
C THR A 28 10.91 -13.71 -1.77
N ASP A 29 10.56 -13.75 -3.06
CA ASP A 29 11.03 -12.76 -4.03
C ASP A 29 10.24 -11.45 -3.86
N LEU A 30 10.83 -10.53 -3.10
CA LEU A 30 10.27 -9.19 -2.85
C LEU A 30 9.97 -8.40 -4.13
N ASN A 31 10.60 -8.71 -5.26
CA ASN A 31 10.29 -8.03 -6.52
C ASN A 31 8.89 -8.37 -7.05
N LEU A 32 8.35 -9.52 -6.68
CA LEU A 32 6.99 -9.92 -7.03
C LEU A 32 5.95 -9.13 -6.24
N LEU A 33 6.31 -8.68 -5.03
CA LEU A 33 5.39 -8.07 -4.07
C LEU A 33 5.45 -6.54 -4.07
N LYS A 34 6.21 -5.93 -5.01
CA LYS A 34 6.27 -4.48 -5.15
C LYS A 34 4.91 -3.92 -5.58
N PRO A 35 4.40 -2.87 -4.93
CA PRO A 35 3.12 -2.26 -5.29
C PRO A 35 3.15 -1.49 -6.62
N TYR A 36 4.34 -1.08 -7.09
CA TYR A 36 4.53 -0.36 -8.35
C TYR A 36 5.70 -0.90 -9.15
N GLU A 37 5.61 -0.71 -10.46
CA GLU A 37 6.71 -0.79 -11.40
C GLU A 37 7.05 0.60 -11.96
N ASP A 38 8.31 0.81 -12.31
CA ASP A 38 8.74 2.03 -12.99
C ASP A 38 8.51 1.89 -14.50
N MET A 39 7.88 2.89 -15.11
CA MET A 39 7.65 2.96 -16.55
C MET A 39 8.19 4.26 -17.12
N GLU A 40 9.03 4.16 -18.14
CA GLU A 40 9.50 5.32 -18.91
C GLU A 40 8.41 5.75 -19.91
N VAL A 41 8.11 7.05 -19.91
CA VAL A 41 7.19 7.69 -20.85
C VAL A 41 8.00 8.64 -21.72
N VAL A 42 8.00 8.40 -23.03
CA VAL A 42 8.67 9.26 -24.00
C VAL A 42 7.67 10.27 -24.55
N VAL A 43 7.93 11.56 -24.32
CA VAL A 43 7.07 12.67 -24.77
C VAL A 43 7.71 13.36 -25.99
N PRO A 44 7.06 13.37 -27.16
CA PRO A 44 7.56 14.11 -28.33
C PRO A 44 7.61 15.62 -28.09
N GLU A 45 8.53 16.31 -28.78
CA GLU A 45 8.65 17.77 -28.70
C GLU A 45 7.33 18.47 -29.09
N GLY A 46 6.85 19.38 -28.25
CA GLY A 46 5.58 20.09 -28.45
C GLY A 46 4.32 19.31 -28.08
N TYR A 47 4.45 18.11 -27.52
CA TYR A 47 3.35 17.27 -27.05
C TYR A 47 3.38 17.09 -25.52
N ALA A 48 2.28 16.56 -25.01
CA ALA A 48 2.19 15.89 -23.72
C ALA A 48 1.71 14.46 -23.97
N SER A 49 2.13 13.53 -23.12
CA SER A 49 1.64 12.14 -23.16
C SER A 49 0.63 11.92 -22.05
N ILE A 50 -0.58 11.53 -22.42
CA ILE A 50 -1.63 11.09 -21.49
C ILE A 50 -1.49 9.57 -21.36
N VAL A 51 -1.12 9.12 -20.17
CA VAL A 51 -1.03 7.72 -19.82
C VAL A 51 -2.34 7.31 -19.16
N LYS A 52 -3.04 6.38 -19.79
CA LYS A 52 -4.28 5.80 -19.27
C LYS A 52 -4.01 4.40 -18.75
N LEU A 53 -4.64 4.08 -17.63
CA LEU A 53 -4.80 2.72 -17.12
C LEU A 53 -6.26 2.33 -17.31
N TYR A 54 -6.51 1.38 -18.21
CA TYR A 54 -7.81 1.16 -18.82
C TYR A 54 -8.31 2.47 -19.44
N ASP A 55 -9.45 2.98 -18.98
CA ASP A 55 -10.05 4.24 -19.44
C ASP A 55 -9.76 5.43 -18.51
N ASP A 56 -9.11 5.20 -17.36
CA ASP A 56 -8.78 6.25 -16.39
C ASP A 56 -7.42 6.89 -16.71
N THR A 57 -7.32 8.22 -16.66
CA THR A 57 -6.03 8.92 -16.73
C THR A 57 -5.22 8.66 -15.46
N LEU A 58 -4.13 7.90 -15.59
CA LEU A 58 -3.17 7.63 -14.52
C LEU A 58 -2.19 8.80 -14.39
N ALA A 59 -1.63 9.23 -15.52
CA ALA A 59 -0.64 10.29 -15.56
C ALA A 59 -0.72 11.15 -16.81
N ILE A 60 -0.24 12.38 -16.70
CA ILE A 60 0.02 13.29 -17.81
C ILE A 60 1.48 13.69 -17.70
N CYS A 61 2.25 13.51 -18.76
CA CYS A 61 3.67 13.84 -18.82
C CYS A 61 3.88 14.99 -19.82
N SER A 62 4.38 16.13 -19.36
CA SER A 62 4.73 17.28 -20.22
C SER A 62 6.14 17.18 -20.80
N TYR A 63 6.95 16.23 -20.35
CA TYR A 63 8.29 15.88 -20.84
C TYR A 63 8.57 14.40 -20.58
N SER A 64 9.56 13.84 -21.28
CA SER A 64 9.96 12.44 -21.09
C SER A 64 10.42 12.20 -19.64
N THR A 65 9.82 11.23 -18.97
CA THR A 65 10.01 11.00 -17.54
C THR A 65 9.68 9.56 -17.15
N THR A 66 9.98 9.20 -15.91
CA THR A 66 9.60 7.91 -15.33
C THR A 66 8.43 8.11 -14.38
N ILE A 67 7.43 7.23 -14.51
CA ILE A 67 6.24 7.22 -13.66
C ILE A 67 6.13 5.88 -12.92
N SER A 68 5.41 5.85 -11.79
CA SER A 68 5.04 4.59 -11.13
C SER A 68 3.71 4.08 -11.68
N ILE A 69 3.69 2.88 -12.23
CA ILE A 69 2.46 2.17 -12.62
C ILE A 69 2.15 1.07 -11.60
N PRO A 70 0.87 0.83 -11.23
CA PRO A 70 0.52 -0.28 -10.36
C PRO A 70 1.00 -1.63 -10.91
N THR A 71 1.35 -2.57 -10.04
CA THR A 71 1.80 -3.89 -10.46
C THR A 71 0.60 -4.79 -10.83
N PHE A 72 0.52 -5.23 -12.09
CA PHE A 72 -0.51 -6.14 -12.58
C PHE A 72 0.09 -7.52 -12.90
N ARG A 73 0.17 -8.43 -11.92
CA ARG A 73 0.74 -9.78 -12.12
C ARG A 73 -0.31 -10.82 -12.53
N ALA A 74 -1.55 -10.65 -12.08
CA ALA A 74 -2.71 -11.49 -12.42
C ALA A 74 -2.95 -11.69 -13.93
N SER A 75 -2.61 -10.69 -14.74
CA SER A 75 -2.91 -10.68 -16.17
C SER A 75 -1.92 -11.50 -17.00
N LYS A 76 -0.72 -11.82 -16.49
CA LYS A 76 0.32 -12.50 -17.29
C LYS A 76 0.15 -14.01 -17.41
N LEU A 77 -0.55 -14.67 -16.46
CA LEU A 77 -0.64 -16.14 -16.41
C LEU A 77 -1.94 -16.72 -17.00
N GLY A 78 -2.99 -15.91 -17.20
CA GLY A 78 -4.30 -16.40 -17.70
C GLY A 78 -4.86 -15.64 -18.90
N ARG A 79 -4.25 -14.52 -19.31
CA ARG A 79 -4.67 -13.77 -20.48
C ARG A 79 -3.44 -13.44 -21.33
N ALA A 80 -3.27 -14.20 -22.40
CA ALA A 80 -2.81 -13.62 -23.65
C ALA A 80 -3.88 -12.61 -24.17
N SER A 81 -4.27 -11.62 -23.36
CA SER A 81 -5.08 -10.51 -23.86
C SER A 81 -4.12 -9.56 -24.55
N GLU A 82 -4.28 -9.47 -25.86
CA GLU A 82 -3.43 -8.75 -26.81
C GLU A 82 -3.27 -7.24 -26.56
N ASN A 83 -3.76 -6.67 -25.46
CA ASN A 83 -3.59 -5.25 -25.11
C ASN A 83 -3.15 -5.10 -23.66
N SER A 84 -2.03 -4.40 -23.45
CA SER A 84 -1.64 -3.86 -22.14
C SER A 84 -2.78 -3.01 -21.57
N PRO A 85 -3.09 -3.08 -20.26
CA PRO A 85 -4.06 -2.17 -19.65
C PRO A 85 -3.57 -0.72 -19.69
N ILE A 86 -2.28 -0.48 -19.95
CA ILE A 86 -1.72 0.85 -20.12
C ILE A 86 -1.77 1.25 -21.59
N THR A 87 -2.33 2.42 -21.87
CA THR A 87 -2.25 3.10 -23.18
C THR A 87 -1.62 4.48 -23.04
N ILE A 88 -0.97 4.95 -24.11
CA ILE A 88 -0.31 6.26 -24.15
C ILE A 88 -0.82 7.01 -25.37
N GLU A 89 -1.36 8.21 -25.16
CA GLU A 89 -1.85 9.11 -26.20
C GLU A 89 -1.02 10.40 -26.19
N ASN A 90 -0.43 10.76 -27.33
CA ASN A 90 0.31 12.01 -27.47
C ASN A 90 -0.62 13.11 -27.98
N VAL A 91 -0.76 14.18 -27.21
CA VAL A 91 -1.59 15.35 -27.52
C VAL A 91 -0.72 16.59 -27.63
N LYS A 92 -1.03 17.50 -28.56
CA LYS A 92 -0.28 18.77 -28.65
C LYS A 92 -0.40 19.53 -27.33
N ASN A 93 0.72 20.06 -26.83
CA ASN A 93 0.77 20.80 -25.58
C ASN A 93 1.00 22.30 -25.83
N GLU A 94 0.07 22.92 -26.56
CA GLU A 94 0.15 24.34 -26.87
C GLU A 94 0.01 25.18 -25.59
N ASN A 95 0.86 26.22 -25.46
CA ASN A 95 0.91 27.11 -24.29
C ASN A 95 1.14 26.40 -22.93
N ASN A 96 1.73 25.21 -22.91
CA ASN A 96 1.94 24.41 -21.69
C ASN A 96 0.63 24.15 -20.92
N TYR A 97 -0.47 23.90 -21.64
CA TYR A 97 -1.77 23.59 -21.04
C TYR A 97 -1.73 22.36 -20.13
N TYR A 98 -1.07 21.29 -20.58
CA TYR A 98 -0.86 20.08 -19.81
C TYR A 98 0.39 20.19 -18.95
N GLN A 99 0.23 19.91 -17.66
CA GLN A 99 1.31 19.85 -16.67
C GLN A 99 1.52 18.42 -16.19
N GLY A 100 2.76 18.12 -15.79
CA GLY A 100 3.13 16.82 -15.22
C GLY A 100 2.27 16.49 -14.00
N VAL A 101 1.50 15.40 -14.07
CA VAL A 101 0.72 14.90 -12.93
C VAL A 101 0.63 13.37 -12.98
N LEU A 102 0.71 12.73 -11.81
CA LEU A 102 0.30 11.36 -11.59
C LEU A 102 -0.60 11.32 -10.37
N ASN A 103 -1.76 10.67 -10.51
CA ASN A 103 -2.64 10.38 -9.38
C ASN A 103 -2.71 8.88 -9.17
N THR A 104 -2.45 8.43 -7.95
CA THR A 104 -2.57 7.01 -7.59
C THR A 104 -3.06 6.84 -6.18
N TRP A 105 -3.67 5.68 -5.93
CA TRP A 105 -4.21 5.30 -4.64
C TRP A 105 -3.52 4.05 -4.12
N GLN A 106 -3.56 3.89 -2.80
CA GLN A 106 -3.06 2.71 -2.10
C GLN A 106 -3.98 2.38 -0.94
N VAL A 107 -4.16 1.09 -0.69
CA VAL A 107 -4.45 0.61 0.65
C VAL A 107 -3.15 0.21 1.30
N VAL A 108 -2.95 0.66 2.54
CA VAL A 108 -1.86 0.19 3.38
C VAL A 108 -2.47 -0.47 4.61
N ALA A 109 -2.10 -1.73 4.84
CA ALA A 109 -2.63 -2.59 5.88
C ALA A 109 -1.46 -3.14 6.70
N PHE A 110 -1.51 -3.04 8.03
CA PHE A 110 -0.41 -3.43 8.91
C PHE A 110 -0.83 -4.48 9.93
N GLU A 111 0.16 -5.27 10.35
CA GLU A 111 0.22 -5.93 11.65
C GLU A 111 0.90 -4.99 12.66
N ASP A 112 0.50 -5.05 13.93
CA ASP A 112 1.07 -4.29 15.05
C ASP A 112 2.15 -5.06 15.83
N SER A 113 2.53 -6.24 15.37
CA SER A 113 3.49 -7.10 16.04
C SER A 113 4.36 -7.89 15.06
N ARG A 114 5.46 -8.48 15.57
CA ARG A 114 6.33 -9.34 14.76
C ARG A 114 5.80 -10.77 14.60
N GLU A 115 4.93 -11.17 15.50
CA GLU A 115 4.29 -12.49 15.59
C GLU A 115 2.79 -12.24 15.77
N GLY A 116 2.16 -11.80 14.68
CA GLY A 116 0.75 -11.45 14.65
C GLY A 116 -0.16 -12.63 14.38
N ASP A 117 -1.47 -12.38 14.36
CA ASP A 117 -2.47 -13.32 13.86
C ASP A 117 -2.59 -13.27 12.33
N TYR A 118 -1.93 -12.30 11.69
CA TYR A 118 -1.85 -12.11 10.24
C TYR A 118 -3.22 -11.79 9.62
N ASP A 119 -4.05 -11.03 10.33
CA ASP A 119 -5.32 -10.52 9.82
C ASP A 119 -5.19 -9.17 9.07
N TYR A 120 -4.04 -8.51 9.21
CA TYR A 120 -3.64 -7.24 8.60
C TYR A 120 -4.66 -6.10 8.81
N ASN A 121 -5.41 -6.12 9.92
CA ASN A 121 -6.40 -5.09 10.22
C ASN A 121 -6.05 -4.18 11.41
N ASP A 122 -4.88 -4.40 12.04
CA ASP A 122 -4.40 -3.60 13.16
C ASP A 122 -4.37 -2.10 12.85
N LEU A 123 -3.95 -1.75 11.64
CA LEU A 123 -4.13 -0.43 11.04
C LEU A 123 -4.36 -0.55 9.55
N ILE A 124 -5.49 -0.05 9.06
CA ILE A 124 -5.78 0.09 7.63
C ILE A 124 -6.02 1.55 7.28
N ILE A 125 -5.30 2.03 6.27
CA ILE A 125 -5.45 3.36 5.71
C ILE A 125 -5.59 3.33 4.20
N HIS A 126 -6.33 4.30 3.69
CA HIS A 126 -6.34 4.69 2.30
C HIS A 126 -5.43 5.88 2.09
N VAL A 127 -4.64 5.83 1.02
CA VAL A 127 -3.73 6.89 0.66
C VAL A 127 -3.99 7.33 -0.76
N ASN A 128 -4.08 8.64 -0.97
CA ASN A 128 -4.04 9.25 -2.29
C ASN A 128 -2.73 10.01 -2.47
N TRP A 129 -2.03 9.70 -3.56
CA TRP A 129 -0.88 10.44 -4.05
C TRP A 129 -1.30 11.29 -5.23
N SER A 130 -1.07 12.61 -5.13
CA SER A 130 -1.12 13.54 -6.26
C SER A 130 0.30 14.08 -6.46
N ILE A 131 1.02 13.51 -7.41
CA ILE A 131 2.39 13.89 -7.74
C ILE A 131 2.32 14.85 -8.90
N ARG A 132 2.70 16.11 -8.71
CA ARG A 132 2.74 17.11 -9.77
C ARG A 132 4.17 17.41 -10.16
N GLU A 133 4.36 18.32 -11.10
CA GLU A 133 5.70 18.76 -11.52
C GLU A 133 6.54 19.30 -10.36
N ASN A 134 5.93 20.01 -9.41
CA ASN A 134 6.66 20.72 -8.34
C ASN A 134 6.45 20.15 -6.92
N ASN A 135 5.43 19.32 -6.69
CA ASN A 135 5.11 18.82 -5.36
C ASN A 135 4.56 17.38 -5.34
N TYR A 136 4.65 16.76 -4.17
CA TYR A 136 3.89 15.57 -3.78
C TYR A 136 2.79 16.02 -2.82
N THR A 137 1.54 15.69 -3.10
CA THR A 137 0.47 15.78 -2.11
C THR A 137 0.06 14.38 -1.68
N ILE A 138 0.16 14.13 -0.37
CA ILE A 138 -0.22 12.86 0.26
C ILE A 138 -1.45 13.14 1.09
N SER A 139 -2.49 12.33 0.91
CA SER A 139 -3.71 12.43 1.70
C SER A 139 -4.06 11.07 2.29
N VAL A 140 -4.30 11.01 3.59
CA VAL A 140 -4.57 9.75 4.31
C VAL A 140 -5.98 9.76 4.88
N GLN A 141 -6.73 8.71 4.55
CA GLN A 141 -8.04 8.41 5.11
C GLN A 141 -7.92 7.15 5.98
N PRO A 142 -8.24 7.21 7.28
CA PRO A 142 -8.28 6.03 8.14
C PRO A 142 -9.49 5.15 7.81
N VAL A 143 -9.29 3.83 7.85
CA VAL A 143 -10.32 2.83 7.50
C VAL A 143 -10.66 1.93 8.70
N ALA A 144 -9.65 1.29 9.28
CA ALA A 144 -9.82 0.35 10.39
C ALA A 144 -8.66 0.43 11.38
N LEU A 145 -8.95 0.07 12.63
CA LEU A 145 -7.99 0.02 13.71
C LEU A 145 -8.33 -1.17 14.62
N GLY A 146 -7.72 -2.32 14.31
CA GLY A 146 -7.75 -3.57 15.08
C GLY A 146 -6.78 -3.61 16.26
N SER A 147 -5.93 -2.60 16.43
CA SER A 147 -4.97 -2.61 17.53
C SER A 147 -5.42 -1.82 18.76
N SER A 148 -5.20 -2.35 19.97
CA SER A 148 -5.31 -1.57 21.22
C SER A 148 -4.06 -0.77 21.57
N LYS A 149 -2.94 -1.00 20.87
CA LYS A 149 -1.65 -0.34 21.11
C LYS A 149 -1.67 1.11 20.65
N LYS A 150 -0.73 1.89 21.16
CA LYS A 150 -0.41 3.20 20.59
C LYS A 150 0.43 2.97 19.33
N ILE A 151 -0.17 3.22 18.17
CA ILE A 151 0.49 3.13 16.87
C ILE A 151 0.91 4.53 16.40
N LYS A 152 2.20 4.72 16.15
CA LYS A 152 2.71 5.83 15.34
C LYS A 152 2.70 5.40 13.87
N LEU A 153 2.28 6.29 12.96
CA LEU A 153 2.32 6.07 11.52
C LEU A 153 3.22 7.11 10.86
N GLY A 154 4.09 6.65 9.96
CA GLY A 154 4.91 7.53 9.14
C GLY A 154 5.32 6.87 7.83
N PHE A 155 6.10 7.60 7.06
CA PHE A 155 6.79 7.07 5.89
C PHE A 155 8.17 7.69 5.74
N GLU A 156 9.09 6.90 5.21
CA GLU A 156 10.42 7.34 4.80
C GLU A 156 10.46 7.53 3.28
N LYS A 157 11.28 8.46 2.80
CA LYS A 157 11.53 8.54 1.36
C LYS A 157 12.32 7.31 0.89
N MET A 158 12.02 6.83 -0.31
CA MET A 158 12.94 6.00 -1.08
C MET A 158 13.84 6.90 -1.94
N ASP A 159 14.97 6.37 -2.39
CA ASP A 159 15.84 7.07 -3.32
C ASP A 159 15.06 7.48 -4.58
N GLY A 160 15.16 8.75 -4.98
CA GLY A 160 14.74 9.16 -6.32
C GLY A 160 13.99 10.47 -6.40
N ASN A 161 13.05 10.84 -5.50
CA ASN A 161 12.12 11.93 -5.86
C ASN A 161 11.70 12.97 -4.79
N ILE A 162 11.91 12.75 -3.48
CA ILE A 162 11.54 13.72 -2.42
C ILE A 162 12.79 14.42 -1.86
N SER A 163 12.85 15.76 -1.97
CA SER A 163 14.07 16.54 -1.65
C SER A 163 14.24 16.89 -0.17
N SER A 164 13.14 17.18 0.51
CA SER A 164 13.19 18.01 1.73
C SER A 164 13.16 17.24 3.05
N VAL A 165 12.77 15.96 3.04
CA VAL A 165 12.54 15.18 4.26
C VAL A 165 12.92 13.72 4.06
N ASN A 166 13.66 13.13 5.00
CA ASN A 166 13.93 11.70 5.00
C ASN A 166 12.75 10.89 5.57
N GLU A 167 12.01 11.51 6.48
CA GLU A 167 10.91 10.89 7.21
C GLU A 167 9.78 11.91 7.39
N VAL A 168 8.54 11.43 7.34
CA VAL A 168 7.34 12.18 7.67
C VAL A 168 6.50 11.36 8.62
N ILE A 169 6.18 11.94 9.77
CA ILE A 169 5.18 11.41 10.68
C ILE A 169 3.79 11.89 10.24
N VAL A 170 2.89 10.94 10.04
CA VAL A 170 1.47 11.19 9.73
C VAL A 170 0.68 11.35 11.02
N ALA A 171 0.95 10.50 12.01
CA ALA A 171 0.35 10.57 13.34
C ALA A 171 1.32 9.98 14.37
N GLU A 172 1.53 10.70 15.49
CA GLU A 172 2.25 10.19 16.65
C GLU A 172 1.39 9.20 17.46
N ASP A 173 0.08 9.37 17.38
CA ASP A 173 -0.94 8.48 17.91
C ASP A 173 -2.10 8.36 16.91
N CYS A 174 -2.12 7.28 16.13
CA CYS A 174 -3.16 7.05 15.13
C CYS A 174 -4.55 7.09 15.74
N ARG A 175 -4.75 6.48 16.91
CA ARG A 175 -6.06 6.42 17.57
C ARG A 175 -6.57 7.83 17.85
N LYS A 176 -5.72 8.69 18.42
CA LYS A 176 -6.09 10.07 18.75
C LYS A 176 -6.24 10.94 17.50
N GLU A 177 -5.30 10.89 16.57
CA GLU A 177 -5.17 11.86 15.48
C GLU A 177 -5.96 11.47 14.23
N LEU A 178 -6.03 10.18 13.91
CA LEU A 178 -6.75 9.69 12.73
C LEU A 178 -8.14 9.14 13.11
N PHE A 179 -8.25 8.41 14.22
CA PHE A 179 -9.51 7.73 14.62
C PHE A 179 -10.32 8.50 15.69
N GLU A 180 -10.09 9.80 15.84
CA GLU A 180 -10.89 10.71 16.69
C GLU A 180 -10.91 10.32 18.18
N GLY A 181 -9.89 9.59 18.65
CA GLY A 181 -9.79 9.10 20.02
C GLY A 181 -10.82 8.03 20.38
N ARG A 182 -11.50 7.43 19.40
CA ARG A 182 -12.49 6.38 19.64
C ARG A 182 -11.83 5.18 20.32
N GLU A 183 -12.53 4.58 21.26
CA GLU A 183 -12.05 3.41 22.02
C GLU A 183 -12.43 2.09 21.35
N GLY A 184 -11.67 1.04 21.67
CA GLY A 184 -11.88 -0.31 21.17
C GLY A 184 -11.48 -0.50 19.70
N PHE A 185 -11.84 -1.67 19.16
CA PHE A 185 -11.59 -2.04 17.78
C PHE A 185 -12.59 -1.37 16.83
N ILE A 186 -12.08 -0.71 15.79
CA ILE A 186 -12.85 0.12 14.88
C ILE A 186 -12.87 -0.56 13.53
N ASN A 187 -14.07 -0.95 13.08
CA ASN A 187 -14.30 -1.57 11.78
C ASN A 187 -13.57 -2.91 11.56
N THR A 188 -13.29 -3.72 12.58
CA THR A 188 -12.64 -5.04 12.39
C THR A 188 -13.52 -6.24 12.76
N PHE A 189 -14.60 -6.04 13.52
CA PHE A 189 -15.54 -7.10 13.92
C PHE A 189 -16.88 -6.97 13.22
N SER A 190 -17.38 -8.08 12.67
CA SER A 190 -18.77 -8.16 12.18
C SER A 190 -19.78 -7.97 13.31
N GLY A 191 -20.99 -7.51 12.96
CA GLY A 191 -22.08 -7.27 13.93
C GLY A 191 -21.99 -5.96 14.72
N LYS A 192 -20.87 -5.22 14.65
CA LYS A 192 -20.80 -3.83 15.13
C LYS A 192 -21.22 -2.85 14.04
N GLY A 193 -21.83 -1.73 14.43
CA GLY A 193 -22.16 -0.66 13.48
C GLY A 193 -20.91 -0.08 12.82
N LYS A 194 -20.94 0.09 11.50
CA LYS A 194 -19.82 0.66 10.74
C LYS A 194 -19.55 2.10 11.19
N VAL A 195 -18.27 2.42 11.39
CA VAL A 195 -17.82 3.75 11.77
C VAL A 195 -17.23 4.45 10.55
N ILE A 196 -17.91 5.48 10.07
CA ILE A 196 -17.39 6.36 9.02
C ILE A 196 -16.60 7.47 9.70
N ILE A 197 -15.28 7.43 9.57
CA ILE A 197 -14.38 8.44 10.13
C ILE A 197 -14.35 9.65 9.21
N ASN A 198 -14.42 10.86 9.78
CA ASN A 198 -14.33 12.11 9.02
C ASN A 198 -15.28 12.23 7.81
N ASN A 199 -16.47 11.62 7.87
CA ASN A 199 -17.40 11.54 6.74
C ASN A 199 -16.76 10.93 5.46
N GLY A 200 -15.82 9.98 5.62
CA GLY A 200 -15.15 9.30 4.51
C GLY A 200 -14.10 10.17 3.80
N LYS A 201 -13.65 11.26 4.43
CA LYS A 201 -12.64 12.18 3.88
C LYS A 201 -11.27 11.99 4.53
N TYR A 202 -10.23 12.49 3.89
CA TYR A 202 -8.87 12.49 4.42
C TYR A 202 -8.78 13.22 5.78
N LYS A 203 -8.12 12.59 6.75
CA LYS A 203 -7.80 13.19 8.07
C LYS A 203 -6.46 13.90 8.06
N TYR A 204 -5.55 13.45 7.21
CA TYR A 204 -4.22 14.03 7.06
C TYR A 204 -3.98 14.40 5.61
N GLN A 205 -3.34 15.55 5.40
CA GLN A 205 -2.84 15.96 4.11
C GLN A 205 -1.52 16.69 4.28
N LYS A 206 -0.53 16.36 3.44
CA LYS A 206 0.75 17.06 3.44
C LYS A 206 1.26 17.25 2.02
N GLU A 207 1.79 18.43 1.78
CA GLU A 207 2.54 18.76 0.58
C GLU A 207 4.05 18.66 0.85
N LEU A 208 4.79 18.01 -0.05
CA LEU A 208 6.24 17.85 0.00
C LEU A 208 6.87 18.37 -1.29
N ALA A 209 8.05 18.97 -1.17
CA ALA A 209 8.83 19.42 -2.32
C ALA A 209 9.49 18.24 -3.05
N LYS A 210 9.57 18.33 -4.37
CA LYS A 210 10.27 17.34 -5.21
C LYS A 210 11.76 17.64 -5.31
N GLN A 211 12.55 16.61 -5.62
CA GLN A 211 13.95 16.75 -6.02
C GLN A 211 14.17 16.55 -7.51
N SER A 212 13.19 15.96 -8.18
CA SER A 212 13.23 15.59 -9.59
C SER A 212 11.86 15.76 -10.22
N ASN A 213 11.87 15.75 -11.54
CA ASN A 213 10.71 15.85 -12.39
C ASN A 213 9.90 14.53 -12.47
N ASP A 214 10.51 13.40 -12.10
CA ASP A 214 9.89 12.07 -12.01
C ASP A 214 8.56 12.05 -11.25
N LEU A 215 7.61 11.27 -11.75
CA LEU A 215 6.28 11.12 -11.14
C LEU A 215 6.15 9.79 -10.39
N ARG A 216 7.22 9.32 -9.76
CA ARG A 216 7.25 8.02 -9.07
C ARG A 216 6.80 8.12 -7.62
N CYS A 217 5.94 7.20 -7.20
CA CYS A 217 5.62 6.99 -5.80
C CYS A 217 6.78 6.22 -5.14
N ALA A 218 7.48 6.86 -4.22
CA ALA A 218 8.76 6.36 -3.71
C ALA A 218 8.86 6.56 -2.19
N VAL A 219 8.00 5.88 -1.42
CA VAL A 219 8.07 5.91 0.04
C VAL A 219 7.93 4.52 0.65
N ASN A 220 8.56 4.33 1.81
CA ASN A 220 8.40 3.17 2.67
C ASN A 220 7.47 3.55 3.82
N TRP A 221 6.24 3.05 3.80
CA TRP A 221 5.32 3.19 4.93
C TRP A 221 5.81 2.37 6.12
N PHE A 222 5.67 2.93 7.32
CA PHE A 222 5.98 2.22 8.56
C PHE A 222 5.01 2.58 9.66
N ILE A 223 4.91 1.67 10.63
CA ILE A 223 4.39 1.97 11.95
C ILE A 223 5.47 1.82 13.02
N GLU A 224 5.31 2.54 14.13
CA GLU A 224 6.03 2.24 15.36
C GLU A 224 5.06 1.86 16.47
N VAL A 225 5.39 0.77 17.16
CA VAL A 225 4.61 0.15 18.21
C VAL A 225 5.51 -0.20 19.38
N ASP A 226 4.92 -0.57 20.52
CA ASP A 226 5.64 -1.12 21.68
C ASP A 226 6.83 -0.28 22.15
N GLY A 227 6.74 1.05 22.03
CA GLY A 227 7.76 1.98 22.50
C GLY A 227 9.00 2.12 21.62
N GLY A 228 8.95 1.68 20.36
CA GLY A 228 10.02 1.91 19.38
C GLY A 228 10.26 0.79 18.37
N THR A 229 9.45 -0.26 18.39
CA THR A 229 9.51 -1.32 17.37
C THR A 229 8.93 -0.78 16.07
N ARG A 230 9.78 -0.61 15.05
CA ARG A 230 9.38 -0.15 13.72
C ARG A 230 9.08 -1.35 12.81
N LEU A 231 7.92 -1.32 12.16
CA LEU A 231 7.44 -2.34 11.23
C LEU A 231 7.13 -1.68 9.88
N TYR A 232 7.66 -2.22 8.79
CA TYR A 232 7.54 -1.62 7.45
C TYR A 232 6.53 -2.39 6.59
N ALA A 233 5.73 -1.64 5.82
CA ALA A 233 4.91 -2.24 4.78
C ALA A 233 5.78 -2.66 3.59
N ILE A 234 5.34 -3.67 2.86
CA ILE A 234 6.13 -4.33 1.84
C ILE A 234 6.45 -3.42 0.66
N THR A 235 7.74 -3.22 0.44
CA THR A 235 8.30 -2.58 -0.74
C THR A 235 9.30 -3.54 -1.39
N ASN A 236 10.58 -3.18 -1.46
CA ASN A 236 11.64 -3.98 -2.08
C ASN A 236 12.75 -4.37 -1.10
N ASN A 237 12.51 -4.26 0.20
CA ASN A 237 13.51 -4.45 1.24
C ASN A 237 13.14 -5.59 2.21
N PRO A 238 14.06 -6.54 2.50
CA PRO A 238 13.81 -7.62 3.46
C PRO A 238 13.40 -7.20 4.87
N ILE A 239 13.69 -5.96 5.29
CA ILE A 239 13.25 -5.44 6.60
C ILE A 239 11.73 -5.40 6.76
N CYS A 240 10.98 -5.47 5.65
CA CYS A 240 9.52 -5.51 5.66
C CYS A 240 8.95 -6.89 6.02
N LEU A 241 9.81 -7.92 6.13
CA LEU A 241 9.39 -9.30 6.40
C LEU A 241 9.80 -9.76 7.81
N ASN A 242 9.00 -10.67 8.36
CA ASN A 242 9.34 -11.44 9.55
C ASN A 242 10.30 -12.59 9.22
N GLN A 243 10.68 -13.37 10.25
CA GLN A 243 11.62 -14.48 10.10
C GLN A 243 11.09 -15.62 9.22
N GLU A 244 9.78 -15.74 9.06
CA GLU A 244 9.12 -16.71 8.19
C GLU A 244 8.89 -16.19 6.77
N GLY A 245 9.26 -14.93 6.49
CA GLY A 245 9.05 -14.29 5.20
C GLY A 245 7.67 -13.64 5.02
N ARG A 246 6.87 -13.53 6.08
CA ARG A 246 5.58 -12.82 6.04
C ARG A 246 5.77 -11.32 6.21
N PRO A 247 5.05 -10.48 5.45
CA PRO A 247 5.19 -9.03 5.56
C PRO A 247 4.57 -8.51 6.86
N TYR A 248 5.14 -7.44 7.44
CA TYR A 248 4.51 -6.71 8.55
C TYR A 248 3.44 -5.72 8.07
N GLY A 249 3.48 -5.34 6.81
CA GLY A 249 2.42 -4.57 6.19
C GLY A 249 2.33 -4.82 4.71
N LEU A 250 1.14 -4.65 4.16
CA LEU A 250 0.79 -4.85 2.76
C LEU A 250 0.46 -3.51 2.13
N ILE A 251 0.84 -3.34 0.86
CA ILE A 251 0.46 -2.20 0.05
C ILE A 251 -0.24 -2.74 -1.18
N PHE A 252 -1.49 -2.34 -1.36
CA PHE A 252 -2.29 -2.72 -2.52
C PHE A 252 -2.56 -1.53 -3.41
N THR A 253 -2.42 -1.75 -4.71
CA THR A 253 -2.68 -0.77 -5.77
C THR A 253 -3.52 -1.48 -6.83
N ARG A 254 -4.66 -0.91 -7.21
CA ARG A 254 -5.54 -1.47 -8.24
C ARG A 254 -5.92 -2.95 -8.02
N ILE A 255 -6.39 -3.30 -6.81
CA ILE A 255 -6.93 -4.65 -6.50
C ILE A 255 -7.96 -5.07 -7.56
N TYR A 256 -8.78 -4.12 -7.99
CA TYR A 256 -9.83 -4.30 -8.95
C TYR A 256 -9.56 -3.54 -10.26
N ASP A 257 -9.84 -4.17 -11.40
CA ASP A 257 -9.57 -3.60 -12.73
C ASP A 257 -10.49 -2.41 -13.04
N GLU A 258 -11.78 -2.50 -12.70
CA GLU A 258 -12.82 -1.52 -13.09
C GLU A 258 -13.68 -1.03 -11.89
N TYR A 259 -13.39 -1.50 -10.67
CA TYR A 259 -14.30 -1.24 -9.55
C TYR A 259 -14.14 0.17 -8.99
N THR A 260 -15.26 0.87 -9.04
CA THR A 260 -15.54 2.04 -8.23
C THR A 260 -16.39 1.57 -7.05
N TYR A 261 -15.82 1.48 -5.85
CA TYR A 261 -16.62 1.17 -4.66
C TYR A 261 -17.56 2.32 -4.38
N CYS A 262 -18.84 2.04 -4.15
CA CYS A 262 -19.82 3.03 -3.75
C CYS A 262 -20.36 2.69 -2.36
N ASN A 263 -20.60 3.70 -1.53
CA ASN A 263 -21.40 3.50 -0.33
C ASN A 263 -22.88 3.29 -0.68
N GLU A 264 -23.70 3.05 0.34
CA GLU A 264 -25.16 2.84 0.21
C GLU A 264 -25.92 4.00 -0.44
N LYS A 265 -25.28 5.18 -0.57
CA LYS A 265 -25.84 6.37 -1.23
C LYS A 265 -25.39 6.50 -2.70
N GLY A 266 -24.62 5.54 -3.21
CA GLY A 266 -24.07 5.57 -4.56
C GLY A 266 -22.90 6.53 -4.70
N GLU A 267 -22.25 6.96 -3.62
CA GLU A 267 -21.08 7.85 -3.67
C GLU A 267 -19.81 7.02 -3.83
N ARG A 268 -18.94 7.34 -4.79
CA ARG A 268 -17.63 6.68 -4.95
C ARG A 268 -16.76 6.88 -3.71
N CYS A 269 -16.31 5.78 -3.12
CA CYS A 269 -15.57 5.71 -1.86
C CYS A 269 -14.10 5.25 -2.02
N GLY A 270 -13.65 5.02 -3.26
CA GLY A 270 -12.25 4.74 -3.57
C GLY A 270 -12.08 3.96 -4.88
N VAL A 271 -10.87 4.01 -5.43
CA VAL A 271 -10.31 2.90 -6.21
C VAL A 271 -9.44 2.13 -5.22
N ASP A 272 -9.48 0.80 -5.27
CA ASP A 272 -8.60 -0.08 -4.48
C ASP A 272 -9.13 -0.48 -3.10
N TRP A 273 -10.44 -0.61 -2.91
CA TRP A 273 -10.96 -1.14 -1.64
C TRP A 273 -10.44 -2.53 -1.33
N PHE A 274 -9.97 -2.77 -0.10
CA PHE A 274 -9.57 -4.08 0.36
C PHE A 274 -10.64 -4.64 1.30
N LEU A 275 -11.16 -5.83 1.00
CA LEU A 275 -12.03 -6.58 1.90
C LEU A 275 -11.15 -7.35 2.89
N TYR A 276 -10.71 -6.67 3.92
CA TYR A 276 -9.74 -7.22 4.86
C TYR A 276 -10.36 -8.29 5.79
N PRO A 277 -9.54 -9.21 6.32
CA PRO A 277 -9.99 -10.14 7.35
C PRO A 277 -10.62 -9.46 8.56
N GLN A 278 -11.65 -10.10 9.13
CA GLN A 278 -12.12 -9.73 10.47
C GLN A 278 -11.02 -9.99 11.50
N GLU A 279 -11.15 -9.33 12.65
CA GLU A 279 -10.20 -9.52 13.74
C GLU A 279 -10.00 -11.00 14.09
N LEU A 280 -8.74 -11.40 14.29
CA LEU A 280 -8.30 -12.76 14.63
C LEU A 280 -8.51 -13.78 13.50
N VAL A 281 -8.95 -13.35 12.31
CA VAL A 281 -9.09 -14.22 11.14
C VAL A 281 -7.85 -14.06 10.27
N ASN A 282 -7.06 -15.13 10.17
CA ASN A 282 -5.84 -15.10 9.38
C ASN A 282 -6.13 -14.84 7.90
N ILE A 283 -5.34 -14.00 7.24
CA ILE A 283 -5.51 -13.67 5.82
C ILE A 283 -5.45 -14.92 4.91
N SER A 284 -4.67 -15.95 5.29
CA SER A 284 -4.57 -17.21 4.55
C SER A 284 -5.85 -18.07 4.63
N ASP A 285 -6.74 -17.82 5.60
CA ASP A 285 -8.04 -18.52 5.68
C ASP A 285 -9.06 -17.89 4.72
N ILE A 286 -8.90 -16.62 4.39
CA ILE A 286 -9.83 -15.84 3.55
C ILE A 286 -9.37 -15.81 2.09
N TYR A 287 -8.05 -15.75 1.89
CA TYR A 287 -7.42 -15.59 0.59
C TYR A 287 -6.34 -16.65 0.40
N ASP A 288 -6.01 -16.96 -0.86
CA ASP A 288 -4.89 -17.86 -1.18
C ASP A 288 -3.55 -17.12 -1.03
N PHE A 289 -3.31 -16.56 0.16
CA PHE A 289 -2.23 -15.61 0.45
C PHE A 289 -0.84 -16.20 0.21
N ASP A 290 -0.64 -17.49 0.49
CA ASP A 290 0.61 -18.18 0.21
C ASP A 290 0.91 -18.25 -1.30
N ASP A 291 -0.11 -18.22 -2.17
CA ASP A 291 0.07 -18.10 -3.62
C ASP A 291 0.50 -16.68 -3.98
N TYR A 292 -0.16 -15.65 -3.42
CA TYR A 292 0.26 -14.26 -3.59
C TYR A 292 1.73 -14.05 -3.19
N MET A 293 2.18 -14.62 -2.08
CA MET A 293 3.58 -14.53 -1.64
C MET A 293 4.58 -15.15 -2.64
N LYS A 294 4.12 -16.05 -3.52
CA LYS A 294 4.94 -16.73 -4.55
C LYS A 294 4.80 -16.13 -5.94
N THR A 295 3.67 -15.48 -6.23
CA THR A 295 3.31 -15.03 -7.59
C THR A 295 3.21 -13.51 -7.71
N GLY A 296 2.99 -12.81 -6.59
CA GLY A 296 2.58 -11.41 -6.57
C GLY A 296 1.20 -11.15 -7.16
N ASP A 297 0.39 -12.19 -7.35
CA ASP A 297 -0.93 -12.07 -7.96
C ASP A 297 -1.93 -11.38 -7.01
N ILE A 298 -2.07 -10.06 -7.17
CA ILE A 298 -3.01 -9.24 -6.41
C ILE A 298 -4.48 -9.57 -6.69
N SER A 299 -4.81 -10.31 -7.76
CA SER A 299 -6.20 -10.65 -8.07
C SER A 299 -6.82 -11.62 -7.07
N ILE A 300 -6.01 -12.33 -6.27
CA ILE A 300 -6.54 -13.18 -5.20
C ILE A 300 -7.39 -12.38 -4.19
N PHE A 301 -7.10 -11.09 -4.02
CA PHE A 301 -7.78 -10.23 -3.04
C PHE A 301 -9.16 -9.74 -3.52
N ARG A 302 -9.55 -10.03 -4.77
CA ARG A 302 -10.83 -9.59 -5.36
C ARG A 302 -12.05 -10.32 -4.81
N THR A 303 -11.87 -11.55 -4.34
CA THR A 303 -12.99 -12.41 -3.92
C THR A 303 -12.62 -13.16 -2.65
N PRO A 304 -12.93 -12.61 -1.46
CA PRO A 304 -12.67 -13.29 -0.20
C PRO A 304 -13.58 -14.52 0.00
N LYS A 305 -13.08 -15.50 0.77
CA LYS A 305 -13.92 -16.53 1.44
C LYS A 305 -14.66 -15.89 2.64
N GLU A 306 -15.42 -16.67 3.40
CA GLU A 306 -16.07 -16.16 4.63
C GLU A 306 -15.05 -15.62 5.65
N GLY A 307 -15.46 -14.65 6.47
CA GLY A 307 -14.61 -14.07 7.53
C GLY A 307 -14.02 -12.70 7.22
N PHE A 308 -14.36 -12.06 6.09
CA PHE A 308 -13.92 -10.69 5.76
C PHE A 308 -14.79 -9.62 6.41
N TYR A 309 -14.26 -8.39 6.50
CA TYR A 309 -14.97 -7.19 6.88
C TYR A 309 -15.02 -6.18 5.72
N ASP A 310 -16.13 -5.46 5.65
CA ASP A 310 -16.32 -4.35 4.71
C ASP A 310 -16.69 -3.09 5.48
N ALA A 311 -15.75 -2.15 5.61
CA ALA A 311 -15.96 -0.83 6.20
C ALA A 311 -16.73 0.21 5.36
N ILE A 312 -16.97 0.02 4.05
CA ILE A 312 -17.59 1.07 3.20
C ILE A 312 -19.11 0.95 3.13
N GLY A 313 -19.70 -0.24 3.30
CA GLY A 313 -21.15 -0.41 3.10
C GLY A 313 -21.44 -1.30 1.91
N LYS A 314 -22.70 -1.72 1.76
CA LYS A 314 -23.17 -2.68 0.74
C LYS A 314 -22.75 -2.30 -0.70
N GLY A 315 -21.53 -2.64 -1.08
CA GLY A 315 -21.12 -2.94 -2.44
C GLY A 315 -21.06 -4.45 -2.55
N GLU A 316 -21.78 -5.03 -3.51
CA GLU A 316 -21.58 -6.44 -3.79
C GLU A 316 -20.23 -6.61 -4.50
N PRO A 317 -19.32 -7.47 -4.01
CA PRO A 317 -18.17 -7.90 -4.80
C PRO A 317 -18.73 -8.65 -6.01
N MET A 318 -18.67 -8.04 -7.21
CA MET A 318 -19.39 -8.57 -8.35
C MET A 318 -18.68 -9.82 -8.88
N GLY A 319 -19.45 -10.88 -9.09
CA GLY A 319 -19.01 -12.06 -9.81
C GLY A 319 -18.70 -11.74 -11.29
N LYS A 320 -18.18 -12.74 -11.99
CA LYS A 320 -17.63 -12.74 -13.37
C LYS A 320 -18.43 -12.03 -14.48
N GLU A 321 -19.64 -11.55 -14.24
CA GLU A 321 -20.49 -10.93 -15.26
C GLU A 321 -21.26 -9.73 -14.69
N GLY A 322 -20.82 -8.52 -15.04
CA GLY A 322 -21.74 -7.41 -15.29
C GLY A 322 -21.78 -6.25 -14.30
N LEU A 323 -20.74 -5.41 -14.27
CA LEU A 323 -20.74 -3.93 -14.12
C LEU A 323 -21.97 -3.26 -13.44
N VAL A 324 -21.77 -2.61 -12.29
CA VAL A 324 -22.66 -1.50 -11.84
C VAL A 324 -21.86 -0.21 -11.68
N TYR A 325 -22.20 0.74 -12.54
CA TYR A 325 -21.69 2.10 -12.68
C TYR A 325 -22.31 3.05 -11.64
N CYS A 326 -21.53 4.05 -11.19
CA CYS A 326 -21.94 5.11 -10.26
C CYS A 326 -22.49 6.34 -11.03
N PRO A 327 -23.78 6.70 -10.93
CA PRO A 327 -24.35 7.79 -11.71
C PRO A 327 -24.07 9.21 -11.15
N ASN A 328 -23.63 9.37 -9.90
CA ASN A 328 -23.70 10.67 -9.19
C ASN A 328 -22.48 10.94 -8.29
N SER A 329 -21.27 10.88 -8.84
CA SER A 329 -20.05 11.11 -8.07
C SER A 329 -19.72 12.60 -7.92
N LEU A 330 -19.42 13.03 -6.69
CA LEU A 330 -18.96 14.38 -6.28
C LEU A 330 -17.53 14.73 -6.76
N TYR A 331 -17.12 14.28 -7.95
CA TYR A 331 -15.82 14.57 -8.57
C TYR A 331 -15.69 16.02 -9.10
N ASN A 332 -16.45 16.96 -8.56
CA ASN A 332 -16.14 18.38 -8.70
C ASN A 332 -15.08 18.80 -7.67
N VAL A 333 -13.91 18.16 -7.70
CA VAL A 333 -12.69 18.96 -7.55
C VAL A 333 -12.46 19.51 -8.94
N LYS A 334 -12.99 20.72 -9.19
CA LYS A 334 -12.58 21.49 -10.37
C LYS A 334 -11.05 21.47 -10.39
N LEU A 335 -10.47 20.88 -11.44
CA LEU A 335 -9.15 21.31 -11.89
C LEU A 335 -9.20 22.81 -12.20
#